data_AF-A0A963AZI0-F1
#
_entry.id   AF-A0A963AZI0-F1
#
_cell.length_a   1.000
_cell.length_b   1.000
_cell.length_c   1.000
_cell.angle_alpha   90.00
_cell.angle_beta   90.00
_cell.angle_gamma   90.00
#
_symmetry.space_group_name_H-M   'P 1'
#
loop_
_entity.id
_entity.type
_entity.pdbx_description
1 polymer ?
#
loop_
_entity_poly.entity_id
_entity_poly.type
_entity_poly.pdbx_seq_one_letter_code
_entity_poly.pdbx_strand_id
1 'polypeptide(L)'
;EALSLLACIPALLATPHGLELLESPFTISNFVSMYITEMKPIDPRALYTVAITGDNLQIDNIFPFAFLISTFALLRSLLDGSLRISHGIMAVGAYLLLSRGTRFLWEWALLVLPLITHFAGSLKEIQGERKYLSIMHLFMAALMVLPFVSMIKRLPLHTDYPFDRESAPIGITRFLKHVPGGGKLLSPPSAAGFLHWELFPEYRIYADLQMSLFNDLDIYQLFSFYRNENSTARTIAQYQPEYISAKVAGKAFKEILEGRKEYVPVFAGDHQVLYVNKDLRPEVAENFQLKLVDPFNISIVKDGVELDDHIEELKKMLAIYPESDRINHAIARLLFDAKRFNEALPWAERFVHYQPENPNSHYLLGIIQENSENCDLAIDHFKESMRYSDAAFRKILHIRIGSCSYIKQDFVAAYHHLKEGLNPYAKQTQEADIYQLAFSAFIVGETEESLQLLKMLLHTAPAEKDEISREAEKLLETLRQHEDATPSFIGWLLQMGKQLFNKDRTAADHSTQRDS
;
A
#
# COMPACT_ATOMS: atom_id res chain seq x y z
N GLU A 1 -7.03 35.08 27.04
CA GLU A 1 -6.18 33.97 26.53
C GLU A 1 -5.60 33.10 27.65
N ALA A 2 -4.79 33.63 28.58
CA ALA A 2 -4.30 32.83 29.72
C ALA A 2 -5.42 32.30 30.63
N LEU A 3 -6.47 33.11 30.87
CA LEU A 3 -7.61 32.72 31.69
C LEU A 3 -8.46 31.61 31.04
N SER A 4 -8.60 31.64 29.71
CA SER A 4 -9.30 30.62 28.93
C SER A 4 -8.51 29.30 28.89
N LEU A 5 -7.18 29.36 28.77
CA LEU A 5 -6.29 28.19 28.91
C LEU A 5 -6.35 27.58 30.32
N LEU A 6 -6.35 28.44 31.35
CA LEU A 6 -6.51 28.02 32.74
C LEU A 6 -7.90 27.45 33.03
N ALA A 7 -8.94 27.87 32.30
CA ALA A 7 -10.30 27.33 32.42
C ALA A 7 -10.49 25.97 31.72
N CYS A 8 -9.65 25.62 30.75
CA CYS A 8 -9.71 24.31 30.09
C CYS A 8 -9.32 23.16 31.03
N ILE A 9 -8.40 23.40 31.98
CA ILE A 9 -7.93 22.35 32.90
C ILE A 9 -9.06 21.88 33.84
N PRO A 10 -9.82 22.76 34.53
CA PRO A 10 -11.01 22.36 35.29
C PRO A 10 -12.09 21.69 34.44
N ALA A 11 -12.27 22.11 33.18
CA ALA A 11 -13.26 21.52 32.28
C ALA A 11 -12.91 20.06 31.90
N LEU A 12 -11.63 19.76 31.69
CA LEU A 12 -11.12 18.39 31.50
C LEU A 12 -11.36 17.50 32.73
N LEU A 13 -11.31 18.08 33.93
CA LEU A 13 -11.56 17.39 35.19
C LEU A 13 -13.05 17.31 35.57
N ALA A 14 -13.93 18.04 34.87
CA ALA A 14 -15.38 18.03 35.08
C ALA A 14 -16.04 16.84 34.37
N THR A 15 -15.46 15.65 34.51
CA THR A 15 -15.99 14.38 34.02
C THR A 15 -16.16 13.41 35.20
N PRO A 16 -16.88 12.28 35.04
CA PRO A 16 -17.04 11.30 36.11
C PRO A 16 -15.72 10.74 36.68
N HIS A 17 -14.63 10.83 35.92
CA HIS A 17 -13.30 10.30 36.30
C HIS A 17 -12.40 11.34 37.00
N GLY A 18 -12.78 12.63 37.00
CA GLY A 18 -12.09 13.66 37.79
C GLY A 18 -10.58 13.71 37.60
N LEU A 19 -9.83 13.63 38.70
CA LEU A 19 -8.36 13.68 38.73
C LEU A 19 -7.69 12.40 38.18
N GLU A 20 -8.39 11.27 38.11
CA GLU A 20 -7.83 10.00 37.59
C GLU A 20 -7.43 10.13 36.12
N LEU A 21 -8.06 11.04 35.37
CA LEU A 21 -7.70 11.38 33.99
C LEU A 21 -6.28 11.93 33.85
N LEU A 22 -5.73 12.58 34.88
CA LEU A 22 -4.35 13.08 34.86
C LEU A 22 -3.33 11.94 34.96
N GLU A 23 -3.71 10.83 35.59
CA GLU A 23 -2.86 9.65 35.73
C GLU A 23 -2.98 8.70 34.54
N SER A 24 -4.11 8.72 33.82
CA SER A 24 -4.38 7.84 32.66
C SER A 24 -3.27 7.82 31.59
N PRO A 25 -2.61 8.95 31.23
CA PRO A 25 -1.45 8.93 30.35
C PRO A 25 -0.26 8.11 30.85
N PHE A 26 -0.15 7.94 32.16
CA PHE A 26 0.98 7.31 32.85
C PHE A 26 0.66 5.90 33.37
N THR A 27 -0.61 5.50 33.37
CA THR A 27 -1.03 4.15 33.75
C THR A 27 -0.70 3.16 32.64
N ILE A 28 0.40 2.44 32.79
CA ILE A 28 0.78 1.33 31.92
C ILE A 28 0.37 0.06 32.66
N SER A 29 -0.73 -0.60 32.26
CA SER A 29 -0.93 -1.99 32.69
C SER A 29 0.23 -2.83 32.14
N ASN A 30 0.62 -3.89 32.87
CA ASN A 30 1.66 -4.82 32.45
C ASN A 30 1.43 -5.35 31.02
N PHE A 31 0.17 -5.47 30.59
CA PHE A 31 -0.18 -6.00 29.28
C PHE A 31 -0.34 -4.93 28.20
N VAL A 32 -0.66 -3.68 28.56
CA VAL A 32 -0.87 -2.58 27.59
C VAL A 32 0.31 -2.40 26.65
N SER A 33 1.53 -2.45 27.18
CA SER A 33 2.76 -2.36 26.39
C SER A 33 2.97 -3.52 25.39
N MET A 34 2.28 -4.65 25.56
CA MET A 34 2.36 -5.79 24.65
C MET A 34 1.55 -5.59 23.37
N TYR A 35 0.50 -4.75 23.40
CA TYR A 35 -0.38 -4.52 22.25
C TYR A 35 -0.45 -3.06 21.78
N ILE A 36 0.01 -2.09 22.58
CA ILE A 36 0.21 -0.70 22.15
C ILE A 36 1.70 -0.39 22.18
N THR A 37 2.32 -0.26 21.01
CA THR A 37 3.77 -0.02 20.88
C THR A 37 4.20 1.28 21.54
N GLU A 38 3.38 2.34 21.47
CA GLU A 38 3.65 3.64 22.07
C GLU A 38 3.71 3.61 23.62
N MET A 39 3.14 2.57 24.23
CA MET A 39 3.16 2.39 25.69
C MET A 39 4.42 1.63 26.14
N LYS A 40 5.27 1.19 25.22
CA LYS A 40 6.55 0.55 25.57
C LYS A 40 7.54 1.59 26.09
N PRO A 41 8.36 1.22 27.09
CA PRO A 41 9.51 2.03 27.45
C PRO A 41 10.45 2.15 26.25
N ILE A 42 11.12 3.30 26.14
CA ILE A 42 12.10 3.53 25.09
C ILE A 42 13.31 2.63 25.35
N ASP A 43 13.74 1.88 24.33
CA ASP A 43 15.04 1.19 24.38
C ASP A 43 16.14 2.26 24.47
N PRO A 44 16.98 2.29 25.52
CA PRO A 44 18.05 3.27 25.63
C PRO A 44 18.95 3.36 24.40
N ARG A 45 19.10 2.25 23.64
CA ARG A 45 19.85 2.21 22.38
C ARG A 45 19.27 3.13 21.33
N ALA A 46 17.96 3.29 21.28
CA ALA A 46 17.28 4.15 20.32
C ALA A 46 17.64 5.64 20.50
N LEU A 47 18.06 6.05 21.70
CA LEU A 47 18.42 7.45 22.01
C LEU A 47 19.81 7.85 21.48
N TYR A 48 20.60 6.91 20.96
CA TYR A 48 21.93 7.20 20.42
C TYR A 48 22.26 6.41 19.14
N THR A 49 21.31 5.64 18.59
CA THR A 49 21.50 4.91 17.34
C THR A 49 20.98 5.74 16.16
N VAL A 50 21.78 5.86 15.10
CA VAL A 50 21.37 6.49 13.85
C VAL A 50 21.00 5.40 12.84
N ALA A 51 19.76 5.40 12.38
CA ALA A 51 19.24 4.45 11.39
C ALA A 51 19.36 5.01 9.97
N ILE A 52 20.03 4.26 9.09
CA ILE A 52 20.19 4.60 7.67
C ILE A 52 19.53 3.48 6.85
N THR A 53 18.68 3.84 5.88
CA THR A 53 18.03 2.88 4.99
C THR A 53 18.21 3.29 3.54
N GLY A 54 18.96 2.48 2.79
CA GLY A 54 19.49 2.90 1.49
C GLY A 54 20.34 4.16 1.65
N ASP A 55 20.08 5.18 0.82
CA ASP A 55 20.77 6.46 0.87
C ASP A 55 20.06 7.52 1.73
N ASN A 56 19.01 7.15 2.47
CA ASN A 56 18.18 8.11 3.22
C ASN A 56 18.28 7.92 4.74
N LEU A 57 18.43 9.05 5.45
CA LEU A 57 18.24 9.12 6.90
C LEU A 57 16.75 8.97 7.23
N GLN A 58 16.44 8.12 8.20
CA GLN A 58 15.08 8.00 8.74
C GLN A 58 14.70 9.24 9.57
N ILE A 59 13.40 9.56 9.61
CA ILE A 59 12.85 10.68 10.38
C ILE A 59 13.10 10.48 11.87
N ASP A 60 13.04 9.23 12.34
CA ASP A 60 13.26 8.87 13.74
C ASP A 60 14.65 9.28 14.25
N ASN A 61 15.61 9.56 13.36
CA ASN A 61 16.92 10.09 13.73
C ASN A 61 16.88 11.50 14.33
N ILE A 62 15.77 12.24 14.18
CA ILE A 62 15.59 13.53 14.87
C ILE A 62 15.77 13.37 16.38
N PHE A 63 15.30 12.24 16.93
CA PHE A 63 15.27 11.98 18.36
C PHE A 63 16.64 11.70 19.00
N PRO A 64 17.48 10.79 18.48
CA PRO A 64 18.84 10.61 19.00
C PRO A 64 19.68 11.89 18.84
N PHE A 65 19.50 12.67 17.77
CA PHE A 65 20.19 13.96 17.65
C PHE A 65 19.71 14.97 18.69
N ALA A 66 18.40 15.11 18.88
CA ALA A 66 17.84 15.96 19.93
C ALA A 66 18.32 15.51 21.33
N PHE A 67 18.47 14.21 21.57
CA PHE A 67 18.87 13.66 22.85
C PHE A 67 20.33 13.99 23.18
N LEU A 68 21.24 13.73 22.23
CA LEU A 68 22.66 14.03 22.40
C LEU A 68 22.89 15.53 22.59
N ILE A 69 22.25 16.37 21.77
CA ILE A 69 22.40 17.83 21.84
C ILE A 69 21.82 18.39 23.13
N SER A 70 20.61 17.98 23.52
CA SER A 70 19.97 18.46 24.75
C SER A 70 20.70 18.01 26.01
N THR A 71 21.24 16.78 26.03
CA THR A 71 22.06 16.29 27.15
C THR A 71 23.36 17.10 27.26
N PHE A 72 24.05 17.33 26.15
CA PHE A 72 25.26 18.14 26.12
C PHE A 72 25.00 19.60 26.54
N ALA A 73 23.93 20.20 26.00
CA ALA A 73 23.47 21.54 26.34
C ALA A 73 23.19 21.67 27.84
N LEU A 74 22.50 20.68 28.44
CA LEU A 74 22.20 20.67 29.87
C LEU A 74 23.49 20.66 30.71
N LEU A 75 24.40 19.72 30.41
CA LEU A 75 25.67 19.58 31.14
C LEU A 75 26.50 20.85 31.05
N ARG A 76 26.61 21.43 29.85
CA ARG A 76 27.35 22.67 29.66
C ARG A 76 26.71 23.84 30.40
N SER A 77 25.40 24.03 30.30
CA SER A 77 24.71 25.12 31.00
C SER A 77 24.79 25.01 32.52
N LEU A 78 24.88 23.78 33.06
CA LEU A 78 25.13 23.55 34.48
C LEU A 78 26.58 23.90 34.87
N LEU A 79 27.57 23.49 34.06
CA LEU A 79 28.99 23.79 34.31
C LEU A 79 29.29 25.29 34.22
N ASP A 80 28.70 25.97 33.23
CA ASP A 80 28.91 27.39 32.97
C ASP A 80 28.02 28.29 33.86
N GLY A 81 27.12 27.70 34.67
CA GLY A 81 26.16 28.43 35.51
C GLY A 81 25.13 29.25 34.74
N SER A 82 24.97 29.02 33.45
CA SER A 82 24.10 29.78 32.54
C SER A 82 22.67 29.22 32.44
N LEU A 83 22.38 28.10 33.12
CA LEU A 83 21.08 27.45 33.06
C LEU A 83 19.97 28.34 33.64
N ARG A 84 19.06 28.79 32.77
CA ARG A 84 17.82 29.44 33.19
C ARG A 84 16.92 28.44 33.92
N ILE A 85 16.38 28.85 35.08
CA ILE A 85 15.51 28.01 35.92
C ILE A 85 14.33 27.42 35.12
N SER A 86 13.69 28.24 34.27
CA SER A 86 12.58 27.77 33.43
C SER A 86 12.99 26.65 32.47
N HIS A 87 14.20 26.71 31.91
CA HIS A 87 14.73 25.69 30.99
C HIS A 87 15.09 24.42 31.76
N GLY A 88 15.64 24.57 32.97
CA GLY A 88 15.89 23.45 33.88
C GLY A 88 14.61 22.71 34.26
N ILE A 89 13.54 23.43 34.64
CA ILE A 89 12.24 22.83 34.99
C ILE A 89 11.65 22.09 33.79
N MET A 90 11.65 22.70 32.60
CA MET A 90 11.16 22.04 31.37
C MET A 90 11.99 20.80 31.03
N ALA A 91 13.32 20.88 31.13
CA ALA A 91 14.20 19.74 30.87
C ALA A 91 13.93 18.58 31.84
N VAL A 92 13.79 18.86 33.15
CA VAL A 92 13.44 17.84 34.14
C VAL A 92 12.10 17.18 33.79
N GLY A 93 11.07 17.97 33.49
CA GLY A 93 9.77 17.44 33.03
C GLY A 93 9.90 16.59 31.76
N ALA A 94 10.69 17.04 30.79
CA ALA A 94 10.94 16.33 29.54
C ALA A 94 11.55 14.95 29.79
N TYR A 95 12.66 14.87 30.55
CA TYR A 95 13.32 13.59 30.82
C TYR A 95 12.48 12.65 31.69
N LEU A 96 11.66 13.20 32.59
CA LEU A 96 10.66 12.42 33.31
C LEU A 96 9.63 11.81 32.35
N LEU A 97 9.08 12.60 31.43
CA LEU A 97 8.13 12.10 30.41
C LEU A 97 8.77 11.05 29.49
N LEU A 98 10.00 11.30 29.03
CA LEU A 98 10.77 10.35 28.19
C LEU A 98 10.95 8.99 28.88
N SER A 99 11.13 8.98 30.21
CA SER A 99 11.26 7.75 31.00
C SER A 99 9.96 6.94 31.11
N ARG A 100 8.81 7.55 30.78
CA ARG A 100 7.48 6.91 30.91
C ARG A 100 7.04 6.14 29.68
N GLY A 101 7.61 6.37 28.50
CA GLY A 101 7.26 5.59 27.30
C GLY A 101 7.50 6.31 25.99
N THR A 102 7.46 5.55 24.90
CA THR A 102 7.63 6.05 23.52
C THR A 102 6.55 7.05 23.11
N ARG A 103 5.35 7.02 23.69
CA ARG A 103 4.28 8.00 23.46
C ARG A 103 4.69 9.44 23.75
N PHE A 104 5.58 9.67 24.73
CA PHE A 104 5.94 11.01 25.20
C PHE A 104 7.13 11.63 24.45
N LEU A 105 7.55 10.98 23.37
CA LEU A 105 8.80 11.30 22.70
C LEU A 105 8.71 12.66 22.00
N TRP A 106 7.55 13.02 21.46
CA TRP A 106 7.31 14.34 20.88
C TRP A 106 7.20 15.45 21.92
N GLU A 107 6.50 15.22 23.03
CA GLU A 107 6.42 16.16 24.15
C GLU A 107 7.81 16.41 24.76
N TRP A 108 8.60 15.36 24.92
CA TRP A 108 10.00 15.47 25.32
C TRP A 108 10.78 16.35 24.33
N ALA A 109 10.71 16.06 23.03
CA ALA A 109 11.43 16.80 21.99
C ALA A 109 11.06 18.31 21.99
N LEU A 110 9.78 18.63 22.22
CA LEU A 110 9.30 20.01 22.34
C LEU A 110 9.83 20.69 23.62
N LEU A 111 9.79 20.01 24.76
CA LEU A 111 10.20 20.57 26.05
C LEU A 111 11.71 20.80 26.17
N VAL A 112 12.55 20.05 25.44
CA VAL A 112 14.00 20.29 25.40
C VAL A 112 14.40 21.40 24.43
N LEU A 113 13.51 21.84 23.53
CA LEU A 113 13.83 22.82 22.50
C LEU A 113 14.37 24.15 23.05
N PRO A 114 13.79 24.76 24.12
CA PRO A 114 14.34 25.98 24.71
C PRO A 114 15.79 25.81 25.17
N LEU A 115 16.12 24.66 25.77
CA LEU A 115 17.48 24.33 26.20
C LEU A 115 18.45 24.27 25.02
N ILE A 116 18.04 23.59 23.93
CA ILE A 116 18.83 23.51 22.68
C ILE A 116 19.04 24.91 22.08
N THR A 117 18.01 25.76 22.06
CA THR A 117 18.11 27.11 21.50
C THR A 117 19.03 28.02 22.32
N HIS A 118 18.97 27.92 23.65
CA HIS A 118 19.87 28.66 24.54
C HIS A 118 21.34 28.26 24.31
N PHE A 119 21.60 26.96 24.21
CA PHE A 119 22.93 26.43 23.90
C PHE A 119 23.41 26.89 22.52
N ALA A 120 22.56 26.83 21.49
CA ALA A 120 22.90 27.34 20.15
C ALA A 120 23.22 28.85 20.17
N GLY A 121 22.54 29.63 21.01
CA GLY A 121 22.86 31.04 21.25
C GLY A 121 24.24 31.24 21.88
N SER A 122 24.59 30.45 22.90
CA SER A 122 25.90 30.51 23.56
C SER A 122 27.08 30.20 22.63
N LEU A 123 26.86 29.36 21.61
CA LEU A 123 27.86 29.08 20.58
C LEU A 123 28.14 30.30 19.68
N LYS A 124 27.17 31.21 19.50
CA LYS A 124 27.38 32.45 18.74
C LYS A 124 28.26 33.44 19.50
N GLU A 125 28.22 33.46 20.83
CA GLU A 125 29.08 34.35 21.64
C GLU A 125 30.55 33.92 21.64
N ILE A 126 30.83 32.63 21.37
CA ILE A 126 32.19 32.08 21.23
C ILE A 126 32.84 32.49 19.87
N GLN A 127 32.08 33.09 18.95
CA GLN A 127 32.54 33.47 17.59
C GLN A 127 33.59 34.60 17.53
N GLY A 128 34.11 35.06 18.67
CA GLY A 128 35.22 36.02 18.69
C GLY A 128 36.45 35.55 17.91
N GLU A 129 36.75 34.24 17.88
CA GLU A 129 37.95 33.73 17.20
C GLU A 129 37.80 32.27 16.72
N ARG A 130 37.64 32.02 15.40
CA ARG A 130 38.14 30.85 14.59
C ARG A 130 37.18 30.38 13.48
N LYS A 131 37.68 30.32 12.24
CA LYS A 131 37.01 29.82 11.01
C LYS A 131 36.55 28.35 11.06
N TYR A 132 37.20 27.50 11.86
CA TYR A 132 36.90 26.05 11.92
C TYR A 132 35.55 25.72 12.56
N LEU A 133 35.00 26.61 13.38
CA LEU A 133 33.67 26.43 13.98
C LEU A 133 32.57 26.44 12.89
N SER A 134 32.73 27.17 11.79
CA SER A 134 31.71 27.34 10.74
C SER A 134 31.29 26.03 10.06
N ILE A 135 32.25 25.14 9.76
CA ILE A 135 32.00 23.85 9.10
C ILE A 135 31.19 22.92 10.01
N MET A 136 31.47 22.91 11.31
CA MET A 136 30.73 22.10 12.28
C MET A 136 29.27 22.57 12.43
N HIS A 137 29.01 23.88 12.37
CA HIS A 137 27.64 24.42 12.38
C HIS A 137 26.88 24.08 11.09
N LEU A 138 27.53 24.19 9.93
CA LEU A 138 26.97 23.78 8.64
C LEU A 138 26.65 22.28 8.64
N PHE A 139 27.54 21.46 9.22
CA PHE A 139 27.33 20.02 9.38
C PHE A 139 26.15 19.72 10.31
N MET A 140 26.07 20.35 11.49
CA MET A 140 24.95 20.21 12.42
C MET A 140 23.62 20.68 11.81
N ALA A 141 23.63 21.79 11.08
CA ALA A 141 22.44 22.28 10.38
C ALA A 141 22.00 21.32 9.26
N ALA A 142 22.94 20.80 8.47
CA ALA A 142 22.66 19.78 7.47
C ALA A 142 22.06 18.51 8.10
N LEU A 143 22.62 18.05 9.22
CA LEU A 143 22.13 16.90 9.98
C LEU A 143 20.69 17.10 10.49
N MET A 144 20.32 18.33 10.85
CA MET A 144 18.96 18.67 11.28
C MET A 144 17.99 18.80 10.10
N VAL A 145 18.43 19.24 8.93
CA VAL A 145 17.57 19.41 7.74
C VAL A 145 17.32 18.09 7.01
N LEU A 146 18.31 17.18 7.00
CA LEU A 146 18.24 15.90 6.27
C LEU A 146 17.01 15.04 6.61
N PRO A 147 16.59 14.87 7.88
CA PRO A 147 15.35 14.17 8.22
C PRO A 147 14.10 14.80 7.62
N PHE A 148 14.02 16.13 7.53
CA PHE A 148 12.88 16.84 6.92
C PHE A 148 12.88 16.73 5.40
N VAL A 149 14.04 16.72 4.74
CA VAL A 149 14.12 16.44 3.29
C VAL A 149 13.64 15.02 3.00
N SER A 150 14.06 14.05 3.83
CA SER A 150 13.57 12.67 3.77
C SER A 150 12.06 12.58 4.00
N MET A 151 11.52 13.37 4.94
CA MET A 151 10.08 13.47 5.20
C MET A 151 9.32 14.04 4.00
N ILE A 152 9.75 15.16 3.42
CA ILE A 152 9.08 15.78 2.25
C ILE A 152 9.04 14.82 1.07
N LYS A 153 10.12 14.05 0.84
CA LYS A 153 10.15 13.00 -0.19
C LYS A 153 9.18 11.84 0.07
N ARG A 154 8.75 11.64 1.33
CA ARG A 154 7.87 10.57 1.77
C ARG A 154 6.46 11.04 2.10
N LEU A 155 6.19 12.35 2.10
CA LEU A 155 4.84 12.84 2.29
C LEU A 155 4.03 12.34 1.09
N PRO A 156 2.95 11.56 1.31
CA PRO A 156 2.01 11.30 0.25
C PRO A 156 1.42 12.66 -0.12
N LEU A 157 1.84 13.20 -1.26
CA LEU A 157 1.41 14.52 -1.75
C LEU A 157 -0.10 14.55 -2.06
N HIS A 158 -0.77 13.39 -2.02
CA HIS A 158 -2.02 13.16 -2.72
C HIS A 158 -2.96 12.18 -1.99
N THR A 159 -2.98 12.18 -0.65
CA THR A 159 -4.14 11.58 0.03
C THR A 159 -5.34 12.51 -0.12
N ASP A 160 -6.53 11.95 -0.36
CA ASP A 160 -7.76 12.73 -0.46
C ASP A 160 -7.97 13.55 0.81
N TYR A 161 -7.93 14.88 0.69
CA TYR A 161 -8.26 15.78 1.78
C TYR A 161 -9.79 15.87 1.91
N PRO A 162 -10.39 15.79 3.12
CA PRO A 162 -9.77 15.95 4.44
C PRO A 162 -9.38 14.67 5.19
N PHE A 163 -9.63 13.46 4.65
CA PHE A 163 -9.23 12.22 5.31
C PHE A 163 -8.94 11.09 4.31
N ASP A 164 -7.93 10.29 4.66
CA ASP A 164 -7.54 9.12 3.89
C ASP A 164 -8.62 8.04 3.92
N ARG A 165 -9.11 7.69 2.72
CA ARG A 165 -10.15 6.68 2.50
C ARG A 165 -9.56 5.28 2.40
N GLU A 166 -8.25 5.15 2.17
CA GLU A 166 -7.60 3.90 1.79
C GLU A 166 -7.79 2.80 2.84
N SER A 167 -7.81 3.13 4.13
CA SER A 167 -7.99 2.12 5.20
C SER A 167 -9.37 2.12 5.87
N ALA A 168 -10.27 3.02 5.47
CA ALA A 168 -11.55 3.20 6.13
C ALA A 168 -12.60 2.19 5.61
N PRO A 169 -13.47 1.61 6.47
CA PRO A 169 -14.51 0.68 6.05
C PRO A 169 -15.73 1.39 5.43
N ILE A 170 -15.53 2.24 4.43
CA ILE A 170 -16.57 3.09 3.82
C ILE A 170 -17.71 2.24 3.25
N GLY A 171 -17.38 1.16 2.52
CA GLY A 171 -18.41 0.26 2.00
C GLY A 171 -19.32 -0.31 3.09
N ILE A 172 -18.76 -0.64 4.27
CA ILE A 172 -19.55 -1.14 5.40
C ILE A 172 -20.47 -0.06 5.95
N THR A 173 -20.00 1.18 6.10
CA THR A 173 -20.85 2.27 6.60
C THR A 173 -21.97 2.62 5.60
N ARG A 174 -21.67 2.63 4.30
CA ARG A 174 -22.67 2.82 3.24
C ARG A 174 -23.74 1.74 3.28
N PHE A 175 -23.35 0.47 3.41
CA PHE A 175 -24.27 -0.64 3.53
C PHE A 175 -25.16 -0.51 4.79
N LEU A 176 -24.56 -0.28 5.95
CA LEU A 176 -25.31 -0.17 7.20
C LEU A 176 -26.22 1.06 7.27
N LYS A 177 -25.91 2.14 6.54
CA LYS A 177 -26.82 3.29 6.36
C LYS A 177 -27.94 3.00 5.36
N HIS A 178 -27.71 2.11 4.40
CA HIS A 178 -28.72 1.69 3.43
C HIS A 178 -29.76 0.76 4.07
N VAL A 179 -29.36 -0.02 5.08
CA VAL A 179 -30.23 -0.96 5.79
C VAL A 179 -30.89 -0.28 7.01
N PRO A 180 -32.22 -0.37 7.18
CA PRO A 180 -32.90 0.24 8.31
C PRO A 180 -32.67 -0.52 9.64
N GLY A 181 -32.67 0.22 10.75
CA GLY A 181 -32.92 -0.35 12.09
C GLY A 181 -31.73 -0.43 13.05
N GLY A 182 -30.53 -0.01 12.68
CA GLY A 182 -29.38 0.08 13.61
C GLY A 182 -28.95 -1.27 14.20
N GLY A 183 -28.14 -1.26 15.26
CA GLY A 183 -27.79 -2.48 16.00
C GLY A 183 -26.42 -2.47 16.66
N LYS A 184 -26.03 -3.61 17.22
CA LYS A 184 -24.69 -3.83 17.79
C LYS A 184 -23.76 -4.34 16.70
N LEU A 185 -22.68 -3.61 16.45
CA LEU A 185 -21.64 -3.96 15.51
C LEU A 185 -20.36 -4.32 16.27
N LEU A 186 -19.95 -5.57 16.14
CA LEU A 186 -18.64 -6.04 16.58
C LEU A 186 -17.66 -5.90 15.42
N SER A 187 -16.73 -4.96 15.52
CA SER A 187 -15.75 -4.64 14.48
C SER A 187 -14.31 -4.77 14.96
N PRO A 188 -13.32 -4.88 14.06
CA PRO A 188 -11.93 -4.80 14.45
C PRO A 188 -11.65 -3.42 15.05
N PRO A 189 -10.86 -3.33 16.14
CA PRO A 189 -10.64 -2.05 16.83
C PRO A 189 -10.06 -0.95 15.96
N SER A 190 -9.21 -1.32 14.98
CA SER A 190 -8.60 -0.35 14.07
C SER A 190 -9.60 0.42 13.20
N ALA A 191 -10.84 -0.06 13.09
CA ALA A 191 -11.89 0.57 12.31
C ALA A 191 -12.98 1.22 13.19
N ALA A 192 -12.96 0.96 14.50
CA ALA A 192 -14.05 1.30 15.40
C ALA A 192 -14.26 2.81 15.53
N GLY A 193 -13.21 3.62 15.59
CA GLY A 193 -13.34 5.08 15.64
C GLY A 193 -14.04 5.67 14.42
N PHE A 194 -13.68 5.24 13.21
CA PHE A 194 -14.37 5.67 11.98
C PHE A 194 -15.82 5.18 11.94
N LEU A 195 -16.06 3.91 12.28
CA LEU A 195 -17.42 3.35 12.34
C LEU A 195 -18.30 4.09 13.35
N HIS A 196 -17.73 4.45 14.50
CA HIS A 196 -18.45 5.20 15.53
C HIS A 196 -18.78 6.61 15.04
N TRP A 197 -17.84 7.31 14.41
CA TRP A 197 -18.08 8.64 13.84
C TRP A 197 -19.18 8.63 12.76
N GLU A 198 -19.20 7.61 11.89
CA GLU A 198 -20.15 7.53 10.78
C GLU A 198 -21.53 6.98 11.14
N LEU A 199 -21.63 6.07 12.11
CA LEU A 199 -22.82 5.27 12.37
C LEU A 199 -23.52 5.54 13.72
N PHE A 200 -22.95 6.40 14.56
CA PHE A 200 -23.59 6.84 15.79
C PHE A 200 -24.73 7.85 15.49
N PRO A 201 -25.88 7.78 16.19
CA PRO A 201 -26.21 6.89 17.32
C PRO A 201 -26.85 5.54 16.97
N GLU A 202 -27.15 5.27 15.70
CA GLU A 202 -27.94 4.12 15.27
C GLU A 202 -27.24 2.78 15.54
N TYR A 203 -25.91 2.76 15.46
CA TYR A 203 -25.10 1.57 15.72
C TYR A 203 -24.24 1.71 16.96
N ARG A 204 -24.27 0.69 17.82
CA ARG A 204 -23.38 0.56 18.97
C ARG A 204 -22.16 -0.22 18.56
N ILE A 205 -21.01 0.46 18.53
CA ILE A 205 -19.73 -0.13 18.18
C ILE A 205 -19.09 -0.72 19.43
N TYR A 206 -18.60 -1.97 19.35
CA TYR A 206 -18.11 -2.71 20.51
C TYR A 206 -16.98 -2.01 21.29
N ALA A 207 -15.89 -1.63 20.63
CA ALA A 207 -14.76 -0.99 21.30
C ALA A 207 -13.92 -0.14 20.33
N ASP A 208 -13.80 1.15 20.64
CA ASP A 208 -12.82 2.06 20.04
C ASP A 208 -11.63 2.24 21.00
N LEU A 209 -10.42 1.87 20.56
CA LEU A 209 -9.21 1.88 21.40
C LEU A 209 -8.64 3.28 21.66
N GLN A 210 -9.28 4.34 21.17
CA GLN A 210 -8.82 5.71 21.39
C GLN A 210 -8.87 6.14 22.86
N MET A 211 -9.75 5.54 23.69
CA MET A 211 -9.80 5.82 25.12
C MET A 211 -9.38 4.58 25.92
N SER A 212 -8.44 4.76 26.86
CA SER A 212 -7.91 3.70 27.74
C SER A 212 -8.90 3.31 28.85
N LEU A 213 -10.15 3.05 28.48
CA LEU A 213 -11.24 2.69 29.40
C LEU A 213 -11.45 1.17 29.50
N PHE A 214 -10.76 0.37 28.68
CA PHE A 214 -10.92 -1.08 28.64
C PHE A 214 -9.91 -1.76 29.57
N ASN A 215 -10.38 -2.76 30.32
CA ASN A 215 -9.49 -3.59 31.13
C ASN A 215 -8.76 -4.62 30.24
N ASP A 216 -7.73 -5.28 30.80
CA ASP A 216 -6.92 -6.25 30.04
C ASP A 216 -7.75 -7.43 29.49
N LEU A 217 -8.84 -7.82 30.18
CA LEU A 217 -9.73 -8.89 29.74
C LEU A 217 -10.56 -8.47 28.53
N ASP A 218 -11.12 -7.26 28.52
CA ASP A 218 -11.90 -6.72 27.42
C ASP A 218 -11.05 -6.63 26.14
N ILE A 219 -9.80 -6.18 26.31
CA ILE A 219 -8.81 -6.13 25.22
C ILE A 219 -8.44 -7.54 24.75
N TYR A 220 -8.18 -8.45 25.67
CA TYR A 220 -7.90 -9.84 25.32
C TYR A 220 -9.07 -10.48 24.56
N GLN A 221 -10.31 -10.26 25.01
CA GLN A 221 -11.53 -10.71 24.32
C GLN A 221 -11.61 -10.15 22.91
N LEU A 222 -11.40 -8.83 22.75
CA LEU A 222 -11.42 -8.14 21.46
C LEU A 222 -10.43 -8.75 20.44
N PHE A 223 -9.20 -9.01 20.87
CA PHE A 223 -8.17 -9.55 20.00
C PHE A 223 -8.25 -11.07 19.80
N SER A 224 -8.76 -11.82 20.78
CA SER A 224 -8.93 -13.27 20.68
C SER A 224 -10.20 -13.65 19.90
N PHE A 225 -11.20 -12.77 19.85
CA PHE A 225 -12.44 -12.96 19.09
C PHE A 225 -12.20 -13.37 17.64
N TYR A 226 -11.21 -12.76 16.97
CA TYR A 226 -10.92 -13.02 15.56
C TYR A 226 -10.01 -14.25 15.31
N ARG A 227 -9.52 -14.89 16.38
CA ARG A 227 -8.45 -15.90 16.29
C ARG A 227 -8.73 -17.18 17.08
N ASN A 228 -9.73 -17.19 17.95
CA ASN A 228 -10.02 -18.31 18.83
C ASN A 228 -11.52 -18.58 18.90
N GLU A 229 -11.94 -19.76 18.45
CA GLU A 229 -13.34 -20.16 18.35
C GLU A 229 -14.11 -20.08 19.69
N ASN A 230 -13.49 -20.48 20.79
CA ASN A 230 -14.11 -20.42 22.12
C ASN A 230 -14.32 -18.98 22.58
N SER A 231 -13.35 -18.11 22.30
CA SER A 231 -13.49 -16.68 22.56
C SER A 231 -14.63 -16.09 21.73
N THR A 232 -14.67 -16.38 20.42
CA THR A 232 -15.75 -15.97 19.53
C THR A 232 -17.12 -16.40 20.06
N ALA A 233 -17.27 -17.68 20.46
CA ALA A 233 -18.52 -18.21 21.00
C ALA A 233 -18.97 -17.45 22.26
N ARG A 234 -18.05 -17.23 23.21
CA ARG A 234 -18.35 -16.54 24.47
C ARG A 234 -18.74 -15.08 24.22
N THR A 235 -18.02 -14.38 23.36
CA THR A 235 -18.31 -12.98 23.02
C THR A 235 -19.65 -12.84 22.29
N ILE A 236 -19.96 -13.74 21.33
CA ILE A 236 -21.28 -13.77 20.68
C ILE A 236 -22.39 -14.02 21.71
N ALA A 237 -22.21 -14.98 22.61
CA ALA A 237 -23.19 -15.29 23.65
C ALA A 237 -23.40 -14.12 24.62
N GLN A 238 -22.33 -13.39 24.95
CA GLN A 238 -22.37 -12.26 25.89
C GLN A 238 -23.04 -11.02 25.28
N TYR A 239 -22.69 -10.65 24.05
CA TYR A 239 -23.09 -9.38 23.45
C TYR A 239 -24.22 -9.51 22.43
N GLN A 240 -24.45 -10.71 21.89
CA GLN A 240 -25.44 -11.02 20.85
C GLN A 240 -25.43 -9.96 19.74
N PRO A 241 -24.30 -9.78 19.02
CA PRO A 241 -24.19 -8.73 18.01
C PRO A 241 -25.04 -9.07 16.79
N GLU A 242 -25.86 -8.13 16.31
CA GLU A 242 -26.58 -8.29 15.05
C GLU A 242 -25.61 -8.28 13.86
N TYR A 243 -24.48 -7.57 13.99
CA TYR A 243 -23.48 -7.44 12.94
C TYR A 243 -22.07 -7.74 13.42
N ILE A 244 -21.30 -8.42 12.59
CA ILE A 244 -19.86 -8.67 12.80
C ILE A 244 -19.12 -8.22 11.54
N SER A 245 -18.12 -7.35 11.66
CA SER A 245 -17.20 -7.07 10.56
C SER A 245 -15.84 -7.73 10.77
N ALA A 246 -15.19 -8.13 9.68
CA ALA A 246 -13.91 -8.82 9.71
C ALA A 246 -13.00 -8.32 8.61
N LYS A 247 -11.69 -8.26 8.86
CA LYS A 247 -10.71 -7.88 7.83
C LYS A 247 -10.63 -8.95 6.74
N VAL A 248 -10.57 -8.52 5.48
CA VAL A 248 -10.44 -9.42 4.31
C VAL A 248 -9.18 -10.29 4.40
N ALA A 249 -8.07 -9.77 4.94
CA ALA A 249 -6.83 -10.52 5.12
C ALA A 249 -6.90 -11.64 6.19
N GLY A 250 -7.95 -11.69 7.01
CA GLY A 250 -8.07 -12.59 8.16
C GLY A 250 -8.61 -13.98 7.82
N LYS A 251 -7.84 -14.82 7.10
CA LYS A 251 -8.27 -16.17 6.69
C LYS A 251 -8.77 -17.04 7.85
N ALA A 252 -8.12 -16.98 9.01
CA ALA A 252 -8.51 -17.76 10.19
C ALA A 252 -9.93 -17.42 10.68
N PHE A 253 -10.39 -16.17 10.50
CA PHE A 253 -11.72 -15.78 10.94
C PHE A 253 -12.83 -16.28 10.02
N LYS A 254 -12.54 -16.46 8.72
CA LYS A 254 -13.45 -17.10 7.78
C LYS A 254 -13.86 -18.49 8.28
N GLU A 255 -12.88 -19.31 8.64
CA GLU A 255 -13.08 -20.68 9.13
C GLU A 255 -13.91 -20.70 10.42
N ILE A 256 -13.66 -19.78 11.35
CA ILE A 256 -14.39 -19.67 12.62
C ILE A 256 -15.88 -19.35 12.39
N LEU A 257 -16.21 -18.51 11.41
CA LEU A 257 -17.60 -18.15 11.10
C LEU A 257 -18.30 -19.16 10.19
N GLU A 258 -17.58 -19.91 9.35
CA GLU A 258 -18.18 -20.99 8.54
C GLU A 258 -18.84 -22.07 9.42
N GLY A 259 -18.31 -22.29 10.63
CA GLY A 259 -18.93 -23.15 11.63
C GLY A 259 -20.24 -22.62 12.25
N ARG A 260 -20.59 -21.35 11.99
CA ARG A 260 -21.69 -20.61 12.63
C ARG A 260 -22.75 -20.20 11.61
N LYS A 261 -23.71 -21.08 11.37
CA LYS A 261 -24.75 -20.91 10.35
C LYS A 261 -25.69 -19.73 10.61
N GLU A 262 -25.71 -19.19 11.81
CA GLU A 262 -26.48 -18.00 12.20
C GLU A 262 -25.91 -16.71 11.60
N TYR A 263 -24.60 -16.64 11.32
CA TYR A 263 -23.98 -15.48 10.70
C TYR A 263 -23.75 -15.71 9.20
N VAL A 264 -24.35 -14.86 8.38
CA VAL A 264 -24.21 -14.93 6.91
C VAL A 264 -23.55 -13.66 6.38
N PRO A 265 -22.64 -13.76 5.38
CA PRO A 265 -22.03 -12.59 4.78
C PRO A 265 -23.06 -11.84 3.94
N VAL A 266 -23.15 -10.53 4.11
CA VAL A 266 -24.11 -9.67 3.39
C VAL A 266 -23.46 -8.58 2.57
N PHE A 267 -22.20 -8.25 2.87
CA PHE A 267 -21.48 -7.23 2.13
C PHE A 267 -19.97 -7.43 2.26
N ALA A 268 -19.23 -7.15 1.21
CA ALA A 268 -17.77 -7.07 1.23
C ALA A 268 -17.35 -5.71 0.70
N GLY A 269 -16.80 -4.88 1.58
CA GLY A 269 -16.10 -3.67 1.16
C GLY A 269 -14.67 -3.99 0.75
N ASP A 270 -13.87 -2.94 0.59
CA ASP A 270 -12.49 -3.09 0.10
C ASP A 270 -11.60 -3.79 1.14
N HIS A 271 -11.79 -3.46 2.42
CA HIS A 271 -10.94 -3.96 3.51
C HIS A 271 -11.65 -4.91 4.49
N GLN A 272 -12.99 -4.95 4.47
CA GLN A 272 -13.78 -5.71 5.43
C GLN A 272 -14.95 -6.44 4.81
N VAL A 273 -15.28 -7.58 5.41
CA VAL A 273 -16.50 -8.34 5.17
C VAL A 273 -17.45 -8.12 6.33
N LEU A 274 -18.73 -7.86 6.03
CA LEU A 274 -19.80 -7.73 6.99
C LEU A 274 -20.67 -8.98 7.00
N TYR A 275 -20.87 -9.50 8.20
CA TYR A 275 -21.80 -10.57 8.52
C TYR A 275 -22.99 -10.02 9.28
N VAL A 276 -24.14 -10.61 9.04
CA VAL A 276 -25.35 -10.37 9.82
C VAL A 276 -25.80 -11.65 10.50
N ASN A 277 -26.30 -11.54 11.72
CA ASN A 277 -27.02 -12.61 12.37
C ASN A 277 -28.43 -12.71 11.75
N LYS A 278 -28.69 -13.77 10.97
CA LYS A 278 -29.95 -13.95 10.25
C LYS A 278 -31.16 -14.20 11.17
N ASP A 279 -30.93 -14.66 12.40
CA ASP A 279 -32.00 -14.92 13.36
C ASP A 279 -32.45 -13.61 14.03
N LEU A 280 -31.53 -12.65 14.20
CA LEU A 280 -31.81 -11.32 14.74
C LEU A 280 -32.25 -10.31 13.67
N ARG A 281 -31.80 -10.50 12.42
CA ARG A 281 -32.02 -9.61 11.27
C ARG A 281 -32.35 -10.41 9.99
N PRO A 282 -33.46 -11.17 9.97
CA PRO A 282 -33.85 -11.99 8.82
C PRO A 282 -34.06 -11.15 7.56
N GLU A 283 -34.60 -9.93 7.70
CA GLU A 283 -34.85 -9.00 6.60
C GLU A 283 -33.58 -8.60 5.84
N VAL A 284 -32.46 -8.49 6.55
CA VAL A 284 -31.16 -8.13 5.96
C VAL A 284 -30.53 -9.33 5.30
N ALA A 285 -30.58 -10.49 5.96
CA ALA A 285 -30.07 -11.74 5.43
C ALA A 285 -30.79 -12.15 4.13
N GLU A 286 -32.12 -12.08 4.09
CA GLU A 286 -32.91 -12.49 2.93
C GLU A 286 -32.58 -11.66 1.67
N ASN A 287 -32.41 -10.34 1.85
CA ASN A 287 -32.20 -9.41 0.74
C ASN A 287 -30.74 -9.30 0.28
N PHE A 288 -29.78 -9.45 1.20
CA PHE A 288 -28.37 -9.10 0.92
C PHE A 288 -27.37 -10.25 1.10
N GLN A 289 -27.80 -11.45 1.53
CA GLN A 289 -26.86 -12.56 1.69
C GLN A 289 -26.10 -12.86 0.40
N LEU A 290 -24.77 -12.84 0.49
CA LEU A 290 -23.86 -13.21 -0.59
C LEU A 290 -23.81 -14.75 -0.69
N LYS A 291 -24.23 -15.29 -1.84
CA LYS A 291 -24.31 -16.74 -2.07
C LYS A 291 -23.29 -17.20 -3.11
N LEU A 292 -23.12 -16.43 -4.18
CA LEU A 292 -22.33 -16.78 -5.37
C LEU A 292 -20.87 -16.31 -5.26
N VAL A 293 -20.60 -15.34 -4.39
CA VAL A 293 -19.29 -14.73 -4.19
C VAL A 293 -18.66 -15.22 -2.89
N ASP A 294 -17.34 -15.42 -2.88
CA ASP A 294 -16.56 -15.53 -1.64
C ASP A 294 -16.18 -14.12 -1.20
N PRO A 295 -16.74 -13.58 -0.11
CA PRO A 295 -16.51 -12.19 0.29
C PRO A 295 -15.04 -11.89 0.65
N PHE A 296 -14.24 -12.91 0.96
CA PHE A 296 -12.80 -12.76 1.19
C PHE A 296 -11.97 -12.81 -0.09
N ASN A 297 -12.51 -13.41 -1.16
CA ASN A 297 -11.82 -13.53 -2.44
C ASN A 297 -12.78 -13.33 -3.61
N ILE A 298 -13.23 -12.08 -3.78
CA ILE A 298 -14.23 -11.71 -4.79
C ILE A 298 -13.71 -11.75 -6.23
N SER A 299 -12.39 -11.92 -6.43
CA SER A 299 -11.77 -12.00 -7.75
C SER A 299 -11.72 -13.44 -8.29
N ILE A 300 -12.22 -14.42 -7.53
CA ILE A 300 -12.24 -15.82 -7.92
C ILE A 300 -13.69 -16.30 -7.96
N VAL A 301 -14.08 -16.86 -9.09
CA VAL A 301 -15.38 -17.52 -9.27
C VAL A 301 -15.35 -18.88 -8.56
N LYS A 302 -16.34 -19.16 -7.73
CA LYS A 302 -16.46 -20.46 -7.03
C LYS A 302 -16.75 -21.57 -8.04
N ASP A 303 -16.29 -22.78 -7.73
CA ASP A 303 -16.60 -23.97 -8.52
C ASP A 303 -18.13 -24.15 -8.68
N GLY A 304 -18.59 -24.32 -9.92
CA GLY A 304 -20.00 -24.49 -10.25
C GLY A 304 -20.85 -23.21 -10.24
N VAL A 305 -20.22 -22.03 -10.09
CA VAL A 305 -20.88 -20.73 -10.28
C VAL A 305 -20.50 -20.19 -11.66
N GLU A 306 -21.51 -19.75 -12.43
CA GLU A 306 -21.26 -19.11 -13.72
C GLU A 306 -20.67 -17.71 -13.53
N LEU A 307 -19.76 -17.31 -14.43
CA LEU A 307 -19.07 -16.03 -14.36
C LEU A 307 -20.05 -14.83 -14.33
N ASP A 308 -21.09 -14.87 -15.16
CA ASP A 308 -22.07 -13.79 -15.23
C ASP A 308 -22.89 -13.66 -13.94
N ASP A 309 -23.32 -14.78 -13.36
CA ASP A 309 -24.07 -14.77 -12.09
C ASP A 309 -23.21 -14.22 -10.94
N HIS A 310 -21.91 -14.56 -10.92
CA HIS A 310 -20.95 -14.00 -9.97
C HIS A 310 -20.80 -12.49 -10.15
N ILE A 311 -20.64 -12.01 -11.39
CA ILE A 311 -20.54 -10.58 -11.70
C ILE A 311 -21.83 -9.84 -11.33
N GLU A 312 -23.01 -10.42 -11.55
CA GLU A 312 -24.28 -9.81 -11.14
C GLU A 312 -24.40 -9.64 -9.62
N GLU A 313 -23.90 -10.60 -8.83
CA GLU A 313 -23.85 -10.43 -7.37
C GLU A 313 -22.88 -9.31 -6.96
N LEU A 314 -21.73 -9.18 -7.62
CA LEU A 314 -20.80 -8.04 -7.42
C LEU A 314 -21.44 -6.69 -7.81
N LYS A 315 -22.22 -6.65 -8.89
CA LYS A 315 -22.93 -5.43 -9.31
C LYS A 315 -23.96 -4.97 -8.29
N LYS A 316 -24.65 -5.90 -7.59
CA LYS A 316 -25.55 -5.54 -6.47
C LYS A 316 -24.82 -4.82 -5.35
N MET A 317 -23.58 -5.22 -5.06
CA MET A 317 -22.75 -4.55 -4.06
C MET A 317 -22.33 -3.15 -4.52
N LEU A 318 -21.96 -3.00 -5.81
CA LEU A 318 -21.66 -1.70 -6.40
C LEU A 318 -22.87 -0.76 -6.49
N ALA A 319 -24.10 -1.27 -6.48
CA ALA A 319 -25.29 -0.42 -6.39
C ALA A 319 -25.36 0.34 -5.05
N ILE A 320 -24.75 -0.21 -3.98
CA ILE A 320 -24.68 0.41 -2.65
C ILE A 320 -23.40 1.25 -2.52
N TYR A 321 -22.28 0.76 -3.06
CA TYR A 321 -20.98 1.39 -2.97
C TYR A 321 -20.26 1.45 -4.34
N PRO A 322 -20.64 2.41 -5.21
CA PRO A 322 -20.13 2.47 -6.59
C PRO A 322 -18.63 2.72 -6.72
N GLU A 323 -18.04 3.35 -5.70
CA GLU A 323 -16.63 3.76 -5.64
C GLU A 323 -15.68 2.66 -5.12
N SER A 324 -16.17 1.44 -4.89
CA SER A 324 -15.34 0.31 -4.46
C SER A 324 -14.24 0.00 -5.47
N ASP A 325 -13.00 0.23 -5.09
CA ASP A 325 -11.84 -0.10 -5.90
C ASP A 325 -11.71 -1.61 -6.07
N ARG A 326 -11.90 -2.37 -4.98
CA ARG A 326 -11.79 -3.82 -4.96
C ARG A 326 -12.81 -4.48 -5.89
N ILE A 327 -14.07 -4.03 -5.89
CA ILE A 327 -15.11 -4.64 -6.72
C ILE A 327 -15.00 -4.19 -8.18
N ASN A 328 -14.73 -2.92 -8.47
CA ASN A 328 -14.52 -2.47 -9.85
C ASN A 328 -13.31 -3.19 -10.49
N HIS A 329 -12.21 -3.34 -9.75
CA HIS A 329 -11.05 -4.14 -10.17
C HIS A 329 -11.43 -5.61 -10.38
N ALA A 330 -12.13 -6.25 -9.44
CA ALA A 330 -12.50 -7.65 -9.56
C ALA A 330 -13.35 -7.93 -10.82
N ILE A 331 -14.37 -7.12 -11.10
CA ILE A 331 -15.21 -7.29 -12.30
C ILE A 331 -14.38 -7.10 -13.57
N ALA A 332 -13.58 -6.02 -13.65
CA ALA A 332 -12.73 -5.76 -14.81
C ALA A 332 -11.73 -6.91 -15.05
N ARG A 333 -11.13 -7.43 -13.97
CA ARG A 333 -10.16 -8.52 -14.05
C ARG A 333 -10.79 -9.83 -14.49
N LEU A 334 -11.94 -10.20 -13.91
CA LEU A 334 -12.69 -11.40 -14.26
C LEU A 334 -13.12 -11.39 -15.74
N LEU A 335 -13.61 -10.25 -16.23
CA LEU A 335 -13.97 -10.07 -17.64
C LEU A 335 -12.73 -10.10 -18.56
N PHE A 336 -11.62 -9.52 -18.14
CA PHE A 336 -10.35 -9.60 -18.86
C PHE A 336 -9.85 -11.04 -18.99
N ASP A 337 -9.84 -11.81 -17.89
CA ASP A 337 -9.39 -13.21 -17.89
C ASP A 337 -10.34 -14.08 -18.76
N ALA A 338 -11.62 -13.71 -18.85
CA ALA A 338 -12.60 -14.29 -19.76
C ALA A 338 -12.53 -13.78 -21.22
N LYS A 339 -11.52 -12.95 -21.55
CA LYS A 339 -11.31 -12.31 -22.87
C LYS A 339 -12.47 -11.42 -23.34
N ARG A 340 -13.33 -10.95 -22.42
CA ARG A 340 -14.48 -10.04 -22.67
C ARG A 340 -14.05 -8.58 -22.52
N PHE A 341 -13.07 -8.15 -23.32
CA PHE A 341 -12.40 -6.86 -23.15
C PHE A 341 -13.34 -5.64 -23.24
N ASN A 342 -14.30 -5.67 -24.17
CA ASN A 342 -15.29 -4.60 -24.34
C ASN A 342 -16.16 -4.40 -23.09
N GLU A 343 -16.48 -5.48 -22.38
CA GLU A 343 -17.24 -5.41 -21.14
C GLU A 343 -16.36 -5.02 -19.95
N ALA A 344 -15.08 -5.43 -19.96
CA ALA A 344 -14.11 -5.10 -18.92
C ALA A 344 -13.76 -3.61 -18.87
N LEU A 345 -13.66 -2.97 -20.04
CA LEU A 345 -13.23 -1.59 -20.22
C LEU A 345 -13.94 -0.57 -19.30
N PRO A 346 -15.29 -0.48 -19.28
CA PRO A 346 -15.98 0.51 -18.43
C PRO A 346 -15.72 0.31 -16.93
N TRP A 347 -15.44 -0.93 -16.49
CA TRP A 347 -15.11 -1.21 -15.08
C TRP A 347 -13.68 -0.78 -14.74
N ALA A 348 -12.73 -0.98 -15.67
CA ALA A 348 -11.36 -0.50 -15.51
C ALA A 348 -11.30 1.04 -15.54
N GLU A 349 -12.08 1.69 -16.41
CA GLU A 349 -12.22 3.15 -16.44
C GLU A 349 -12.78 3.70 -15.11
N ARG A 350 -13.78 3.04 -14.53
CA ARG A 350 -14.28 3.38 -13.18
C ARG A 350 -13.22 3.19 -12.11
N PHE A 351 -12.44 2.12 -12.17
CA PHE A 351 -11.35 1.91 -11.22
C PHE A 351 -10.31 3.03 -11.30
N VAL A 352 -9.91 3.45 -12.51
CA VAL A 352 -9.03 4.61 -12.71
C VAL A 352 -9.69 5.91 -12.22
N HIS A 353 -10.99 6.09 -12.46
CA HIS A 353 -11.70 7.30 -12.02
C HIS A 353 -11.71 7.46 -10.49
N TYR A 354 -11.94 6.38 -9.75
CA TYR A 354 -11.97 6.42 -8.28
C TYR A 354 -10.60 6.28 -7.64
N GLN A 355 -9.62 5.70 -8.34
CA GLN A 355 -8.26 5.47 -7.85
C GLN A 355 -7.23 5.84 -8.93
N PRO A 356 -7.13 7.14 -9.31
CA PRO A 356 -6.24 7.58 -10.38
C PRO A 356 -4.75 7.40 -10.05
N GLU A 357 -4.42 7.29 -8.76
CA GLU A 357 -3.03 7.15 -8.31
C GLU A 357 -2.66 5.72 -7.96
N ASN A 358 -3.62 4.79 -8.00
CA ASN A 358 -3.31 3.39 -7.78
C ASN A 358 -2.62 2.84 -9.03
N PRO A 359 -1.38 2.35 -8.95
CA PRO A 359 -0.67 1.86 -10.13
C PRO A 359 -1.40 0.67 -10.78
N ASN A 360 -2.16 -0.12 -10.02
CA ASN A 360 -2.96 -1.22 -10.56
C ASN A 360 -4.15 -0.77 -11.41
N SER A 361 -4.73 0.41 -11.16
CA SER A 361 -5.88 0.89 -11.93
C SER A 361 -5.49 1.18 -13.37
N HIS A 362 -4.41 1.94 -13.55
CA HIS A 362 -3.83 2.23 -14.84
C HIS A 362 -3.22 0.99 -15.51
N TYR A 363 -2.61 0.08 -14.74
CA TYR A 363 -2.11 -1.18 -15.30
C TYR A 363 -3.23 -2.04 -15.90
N LEU A 364 -4.34 -2.19 -15.17
CA LEU A 364 -5.50 -2.97 -15.63
C LEU A 364 -6.10 -2.40 -16.91
N LEU A 365 -6.28 -1.07 -16.95
CA LEU A 365 -6.75 -0.39 -18.15
C LEU A 365 -5.76 -0.55 -19.31
N GLY A 366 -4.46 -0.46 -19.04
CA GLY A 366 -3.41 -0.68 -20.02
C GLY A 366 -3.42 -2.08 -20.64
N ILE A 367 -3.53 -3.14 -19.83
CA ILE A 367 -3.59 -4.52 -20.35
C ILE A 367 -4.88 -4.79 -21.14
N ILE A 368 -6.01 -4.20 -20.76
CA ILE A 368 -7.27 -4.30 -21.51
C ILE A 368 -7.12 -3.64 -22.89
N GLN A 369 -6.50 -2.45 -22.94
CA GLN A 369 -6.24 -1.74 -24.20
C GLN A 369 -5.22 -2.48 -25.09
N GLU A 370 -4.14 -3.00 -24.50
CA GLU A 370 -3.13 -3.83 -25.19
C GLU A 370 -3.78 -5.03 -25.87
N ASN A 371 -4.64 -5.76 -25.16
CA ASN A 371 -5.35 -6.93 -25.70
C ASN A 371 -6.52 -6.56 -26.63
N SER A 372 -6.89 -5.27 -26.68
CA SER A 372 -7.83 -4.72 -27.67
C SER A 372 -7.11 -4.11 -28.88
N GLU A 373 -5.83 -4.44 -29.08
CA GLU A 373 -4.94 -3.93 -30.13
C GLU A 373 -4.67 -2.41 -30.10
N ASN A 374 -5.04 -1.73 -29.00
CA ASN A 374 -4.87 -0.29 -28.82
C ASN A 374 -3.54 0.03 -28.11
N CYS A 375 -2.42 -0.36 -28.70
CA CYS A 375 -1.08 -0.22 -28.10
C CYS A 375 -0.71 1.25 -27.76
N ASP A 376 -1.22 2.24 -28.50
CA ASP A 376 -1.03 3.66 -28.18
C ASP A 376 -1.59 4.01 -26.79
N LEU A 377 -2.87 3.71 -26.56
CA LEU A 377 -3.55 3.99 -25.29
C LEU A 377 -2.98 3.13 -24.16
N ALA A 378 -2.60 1.88 -24.46
CA ALA A 378 -1.99 0.99 -23.48
C ALA A 378 -0.68 1.58 -22.93
N ILE A 379 0.19 2.08 -23.82
CA ILE A 379 1.47 2.70 -23.42
C ILE A 379 1.24 3.92 -22.53
N ASP A 380 0.25 4.77 -22.85
CA ASP A 380 -0.06 5.95 -22.03
C ASP A 380 -0.50 5.56 -20.62
N HIS A 381 -1.37 4.55 -20.49
CA HIS A 381 -1.76 4.03 -19.18
C HIS A 381 -0.62 3.34 -18.44
N PHE A 382 0.24 2.57 -19.11
CA PHE A 382 1.42 1.98 -18.47
C PHE A 382 2.40 3.05 -17.97
N LYS A 383 2.55 4.17 -18.69
CA LYS A 383 3.35 5.31 -18.23
C LYS A 383 2.76 5.98 -17.01
N GLU A 384 1.44 6.20 -16.96
CA GLU A 384 0.79 6.74 -15.76
C GLU A 384 0.90 5.78 -14.57
N SER A 385 0.68 4.48 -14.79
CA SER A 385 0.92 3.44 -13.78
C SER A 385 2.35 3.52 -13.21
N MET A 386 3.35 3.74 -14.08
CA MET A 386 4.77 3.81 -13.72
C MET A 386 5.10 4.94 -12.73
N ARG A 387 4.35 6.05 -12.77
CA ARG A 387 4.55 7.22 -11.88
C ARG A 387 4.33 6.87 -10.41
N TYR A 388 3.40 5.96 -10.14
CA TYR A 388 2.99 5.56 -8.80
C TYR A 388 3.54 4.18 -8.37
N SER A 389 4.39 3.59 -9.21
CA SER A 389 4.91 2.23 -9.02
C SER A 389 6.25 2.20 -8.30
N ASP A 390 6.48 1.15 -7.50
CA ASP A 390 7.79 0.80 -6.99
C ASP A 390 8.73 0.22 -8.07
N ALA A 391 10.02 0.06 -7.76
CA ALA A 391 11.00 -0.42 -8.72
C ALA A 391 10.71 -1.83 -9.28
N ALA A 392 10.04 -2.69 -8.51
CA ALA A 392 9.73 -4.04 -8.96
C ALA A 392 8.56 -4.02 -9.96
N PHE A 393 7.51 -3.27 -9.67
CA PHE A 393 6.35 -3.15 -10.54
C PHE A 393 6.68 -2.37 -11.83
N ARG A 394 7.58 -1.37 -11.77
CA ARG A 394 8.08 -0.68 -12.97
C ARG A 394 8.71 -1.61 -13.99
N LYS A 395 9.41 -2.67 -13.57
CA LYS A 395 9.99 -3.66 -14.51
C LYS A 395 8.91 -4.36 -15.34
N ILE A 396 7.78 -4.69 -14.72
CA ILE A 396 6.63 -5.29 -15.41
C ILE A 396 6.06 -4.30 -16.43
N LEU A 397 5.95 -3.02 -16.07
CA LEU A 397 5.48 -1.97 -16.97
C LEU A 397 6.44 -1.73 -18.14
N HIS A 398 7.75 -1.80 -17.90
CA HIS A 398 8.77 -1.74 -18.95
C HIS A 398 8.60 -2.87 -19.96
N ILE A 399 8.36 -4.11 -19.51
CA ILE A 399 8.10 -5.24 -20.40
C ILE A 399 6.86 -4.96 -21.27
N ARG A 400 5.75 -4.53 -20.66
CA ARG A 400 4.49 -4.25 -21.39
C ARG A 400 4.62 -3.10 -22.40
N ILE A 401 5.24 -1.98 -22.02
CA ILE A 401 5.52 -0.88 -22.94
C ILE A 401 6.43 -1.35 -24.08
N GLY A 402 7.45 -2.15 -23.75
CA GLY A 402 8.36 -2.73 -24.74
C GLY A 402 7.64 -3.62 -25.76
N SER A 403 6.70 -4.44 -25.29
CA SER A 403 5.88 -5.30 -26.16
C SER A 403 4.94 -4.51 -27.05
N CYS A 404 4.21 -3.52 -26.51
CA CYS A 404 3.41 -2.60 -27.33
C CYS A 404 4.26 -1.85 -28.38
N SER A 405 5.45 -1.39 -28.00
CA SER A 405 6.38 -0.73 -28.93
C SER A 405 6.86 -1.67 -30.04
N TYR A 406 7.11 -2.95 -29.71
CA TYR A 406 7.45 -3.98 -30.68
C TYR A 406 6.33 -4.18 -31.71
N ILE A 407 5.07 -4.32 -31.25
CA ILE A 407 3.88 -4.44 -32.11
C ILE A 407 3.73 -3.21 -33.02
N LYS A 408 4.01 -2.03 -32.49
CA LYS A 408 4.00 -0.76 -33.24
C LYS A 408 5.22 -0.55 -34.15
N GLN A 409 6.17 -1.48 -34.17
CA GLN A 409 7.43 -1.41 -34.93
C GLN A 409 8.37 -0.28 -34.51
N ASP A 410 8.19 0.27 -33.31
CA ASP A 410 9.18 1.15 -32.68
C ASP A 410 10.23 0.30 -31.96
N PHE A 411 11.10 -0.34 -32.76
CA PHE A 411 12.09 -1.28 -32.25
C PHE A 411 13.15 -0.63 -31.35
N VAL A 412 13.36 0.69 -31.49
CA VAL A 412 14.26 1.44 -30.61
C VAL A 412 13.65 1.53 -29.21
N ALA A 413 12.39 1.98 -29.11
CA ALA A 413 11.69 2.00 -27.82
C ALA A 413 11.50 0.60 -27.24
N ALA A 414 11.16 -0.39 -28.09
CA ALA A 414 11.01 -1.78 -27.68
C ALA A 414 12.29 -2.32 -27.03
N TYR A 415 13.44 -2.15 -27.70
CA TYR A 415 14.73 -2.57 -27.15
C TYR A 415 15.04 -1.92 -25.81
N HIS A 416 14.92 -0.60 -25.69
CA HIS A 416 15.21 0.11 -24.44
C HIS A 416 14.30 -0.31 -23.29
N HIS A 417 12.99 -0.41 -23.53
CA HIS A 417 12.05 -0.79 -22.48
C HIS A 417 12.16 -2.26 -22.09
N LEU A 418 12.29 -3.18 -23.06
CA LEU A 418 12.47 -4.61 -22.77
C LEU A 418 13.78 -4.85 -22.02
N LYS A 419 14.89 -4.18 -22.41
CA LYS A 419 16.18 -4.32 -21.74
C LYS A 419 16.16 -3.87 -20.28
N GLU A 420 15.41 -2.82 -19.96
CA GLU A 420 15.26 -2.32 -18.59
C GLU A 420 14.41 -3.24 -17.72
N GLY A 421 13.34 -3.82 -18.28
CA GLY A 421 12.37 -4.62 -17.53
C GLY A 421 12.72 -6.12 -17.43
N LEU A 422 13.30 -6.69 -18.49
CA LEU A 422 13.41 -8.14 -18.67
C LEU A 422 14.68 -8.71 -18.03
N ASN A 423 14.53 -9.85 -17.36
CA ASN A 423 15.64 -10.68 -16.91
C ASN A 423 15.54 -12.05 -17.61
N PRO A 424 16.40 -12.35 -18.60
CA PRO A 424 16.32 -13.60 -19.36
C PRO A 424 16.69 -14.84 -18.52
N TYR A 425 17.25 -14.67 -17.32
CA TYR A 425 17.56 -15.77 -16.40
C TYR A 425 16.43 -16.06 -15.40
N ALA A 426 15.39 -15.24 -15.35
CA ALA A 426 14.30 -15.44 -14.41
C ALA A 426 13.32 -16.50 -14.92
N LYS A 427 12.90 -17.42 -14.04
CA LYS A 427 12.03 -18.56 -14.37
C LYS A 427 10.70 -18.16 -15.00
N GLN A 428 10.19 -17.00 -14.63
CA GLN A 428 8.88 -16.49 -15.05
C GLN A 428 8.92 -15.68 -16.36
N THR A 429 10.10 -15.48 -16.96
CA THR A 429 10.24 -14.72 -18.21
C THR A 429 9.70 -15.52 -19.37
N GLN A 430 8.83 -14.91 -20.18
CA GLN A 430 8.23 -15.57 -21.33
C GLN A 430 9.21 -15.61 -22.51
N GLU A 431 9.21 -16.71 -23.26
CA GLU A 431 10.06 -16.86 -24.45
C GLU A 431 9.75 -15.79 -25.51
N ALA A 432 8.47 -15.41 -25.64
CA ALA A 432 8.03 -14.32 -26.51
C ALA A 432 8.72 -12.99 -26.17
N ASP A 433 8.83 -12.63 -24.90
CA ASP A 433 9.47 -11.39 -24.47
C ASP A 433 10.98 -11.40 -24.77
N ILE A 434 11.64 -12.56 -24.61
CA ILE A 434 13.06 -12.75 -24.94
C ILE A 434 13.27 -12.59 -26.46
N TYR A 435 12.40 -13.18 -27.27
CA TYR A 435 12.45 -13.05 -28.73
C TYR A 435 12.25 -11.59 -29.16
N GLN A 436 11.24 -10.90 -28.63
CA GLN A 436 10.99 -9.48 -28.93
C GLN A 436 12.21 -8.61 -28.58
N LEU A 437 12.88 -8.88 -27.46
CA LEU A 437 14.12 -8.19 -27.09
C LEU A 437 15.24 -8.51 -28.08
N ALA A 438 15.45 -9.79 -28.41
CA ALA A 438 16.50 -10.21 -29.33
C ALA A 438 16.32 -9.63 -30.73
N PHE A 439 15.09 -9.64 -31.25
CA PHE A 439 14.74 -9.05 -32.54
C PHE A 439 14.96 -7.53 -32.51
N SER A 440 14.48 -6.85 -31.47
CA SER A 440 14.65 -5.39 -31.35
C SER A 440 16.13 -5.01 -31.22
N ALA A 441 16.91 -5.77 -30.44
CA ALA A 441 18.36 -5.59 -30.31
C ALA A 441 19.05 -5.72 -31.68
N PHE A 442 18.67 -6.72 -32.48
CA PHE A 442 19.21 -6.88 -33.83
C PHE A 442 18.92 -5.67 -34.73
N ILE A 443 17.69 -5.16 -34.74
CA ILE A 443 17.31 -4.01 -35.56
C ILE A 443 18.06 -2.73 -35.12
N VAL A 444 18.33 -2.56 -33.82
CA VAL A 444 19.08 -1.43 -33.27
C VAL A 444 20.59 -1.55 -33.54
N GLY A 445 21.08 -2.73 -33.95
CA GLY A 445 22.49 -3.00 -34.26
C GLY A 445 23.28 -3.64 -33.10
N GLU A 446 22.58 -4.06 -32.04
CA GLU A 446 23.15 -4.75 -30.88
C GLU A 446 23.20 -6.27 -31.14
N THR A 447 23.93 -6.62 -32.20
CA THR A 447 23.98 -7.95 -32.82
C THR A 447 24.47 -9.04 -31.86
N GLU A 448 25.50 -8.74 -31.05
CA GLU A 448 26.05 -9.68 -30.07
C GLU A 448 25.02 -10.03 -28.98
N GLU A 449 24.30 -9.04 -28.47
CA GLU A 449 23.25 -9.26 -27.47
C GLU A 449 22.09 -10.08 -28.05
N SER A 450 21.64 -9.73 -29.25
CA SER A 450 20.64 -10.51 -29.99
C SER A 450 21.06 -11.98 -30.15
N LEU A 451 22.31 -12.21 -30.57
CA LEU A 451 22.87 -13.55 -30.76
C LEU A 451 22.83 -14.38 -29.46
N GLN A 452 23.22 -13.78 -28.33
CA GLN A 452 23.20 -14.46 -27.03
C GLN A 452 21.77 -14.78 -26.60
N LEU A 453 20.85 -13.82 -26.71
CA LEU A 453 19.44 -14.00 -26.34
C LEU A 453 18.76 -15.11 -27.16
N LEU A 454 19.03 -15.18 -28.47
CA LEU A 454 18.49 -16.25 -29.33
C LEU A 454 19.06 -17.61 -28.94
N LYS A 455 20.36 -17.71 -28.62
CA LYS A 455 20.96 -18.96 -28.12
C LYS A 455 20.34 -19.39 -26.79
N MET A 456 20.09 -18.44 -25.89
CA MET A 456 19.42 -18.73 -24.62
C MET A 456 18.00 -19.25 -24.83
N LEU A 457 17.22 -18.58 -25.68
CA LEU A 457 15.85 -18.97 -26.02
C LEU A 457 15.81 -20.37 -26.63
N LEU A 458 16.65 -20.64 -27.63
CA LEU A 458 16.69 -21.95 -28.30
C LEU A 458 17.25 -23.07 -27.42
N HIS A 459 17.97 -22.73 -26.34
CA HIS A 459 18.42 -23.72 -25.38
C HIS A 459 17.28 -24.22 -24.47
N THR A 460 16.32 -23.35 -24.14
CA THR A 460 15.17 -23.70 -23.30
C THR A 460 13.94 -24.14 -24.10
N ALA A 461 13.96 -23.93 -25.42
CA ALA A 461 12.88 -24.29 -26.33
C ALA A 461 12.46 -25.77 -26.19
N PRO A 462 11.14 -26.06 -26.21
CA PRO A 462 10.64 -27.42 -26.18
C PRO A 462 11.16 -28.25 -27.37
N ALA A 463 11.26 -29.58 -27.19
CA ALA A 463 11.77 -30.49 -28.22
C ALA A 463 10.91 -30.47 -29.50
N GLU A 464 9.60 -30.21 -29.34
CA GLU A 464 8.72 -29.85 -30.44
C GLU A 464 8.80 -28.34 -30.67
N LYS A 465 9.40 -27.94 -31.80
CA LYS A 465 9.65 -26.52 -32.10
C LYS A 465 8.33 -25.77 -32.29
N ASP A 466 8.06 -24.86 -31.39
CA ASP A 466 6.95 -23.91 -31.52
C ASP A 466 7.25 -22.84 -32.60
N GLU A 467 6.32 -21.91 -32.79
CA GLU A 467 6.47 -20.83 -33.77
C GLU A 467 7.63 -19.89 -33.43
N ILE A 468 7.76 -19.51 -32.16
CA ILE A 468 8.79 -18.60 -31.66
C ILE A 468 10.19 -19.20 -31.86
N SER A 469 10.37 -20.49 -31.55
CA SER A 469 11.65 -21.18 -31.77
C SER A 469 12.03 -21.23 -33.26
N ARG A 470 11.06 -21.45 -34.16
CA ARG A 470 11.32 -21.45 -35.62
C ARG A 470 11.70 -20.06 -36.12
N GLU A 471 11.08 -19.01 -35.60
CA GLU A 471 11.45 -17.64 -35.92
C GLU A 471 12.83 -17.27 -35.38
N ALA A 472 13.11 -17.63 -34.14
CA ALA A 472 14.41 -17.43 -33.50
C ALA A 472 15.55 -18.11 -34.28
N GLU A 473 15.34 -19.34 -34.79
CA GLU A 473 16.31 -20.03 -35.65
C GLU A 473 16.55 -19.30 -36.98
N LYS A 474 15.49 -18.81 -37.63
CA LYS A 474 15.62 -18.05 -38.88
C LYS A 474 16.41 -16.76 -38.65
N LEU A 475 16.12 -16.05 -37.56
CA LEU A 475 16.83 -14.84 -37.20
C LEU A 475 18.31 -15.13 -36.89
N LEU A 476 18.57 -16.20 -36.14
CA LEU A 476 19.91 -16.65 -35.81
C LEU A 476 20.74 -17.03 -37.05
N GLU A 477 20.11 -17.69 -38.03
CA GLU A 477 20.77 -18.04 -39.28
C GLU A 477 21.07 -16.79 -40.13
N THR A 478 20.14 -15.84 -40.17
CA THR A 478 20.33 -14.53 -40.84
C THR A 478 21.50 -13.76 -40.24
N LEU A 479 21.61 -13.76 -38.90
CA LEU A 479 22.71 -13.14 -38.16
C LEU A 479 24.07 -13.75 -38.53
N ARG A 480 24.15 -15.08 -38.61
CA ARG A 480 25.39 -15.80 -38.99
C ARG A 480 25.84 -15.52 -40.42
N GLN A 481 24.90 -15.32 -41.34
CA GLN A 481 25.21 -15.05 -42.75
C GLN A 481 25.71 -13.61 -42.99
N HIS A 482 25.56 -12.73 -41.99
CA HIS A 482 25.82 -11.29 -42.12
C HIS A 482 26.72 -10.74 -40.99
N GLU A 483 27.66 -11.55 -40.47
CA GLU A 483 28.66 -11.13 -39.48
C GLU A 483 29.49 -9.90 -39.91
N ASP A 484 29.57 -9.60 -41.21
CA ASP A 484 30.23 -8.40 -41.78
C ASP A 484 29.19 -7.34 -42.23
N ALA A 485 28.46 -6.72 -41.30
CA ALA A 485 27.36 -5.80 -41.63
C ALA A 485 27.81 -4.36 -41.97
N THR A 486 27.43 -3.86 -43.16
CA THR A 486 27.60 -2.47 -43.62
C THR A 486 26.29 -1.65 -43.48
N PRO A 487 26.30 -0.31 -43.52
CA PRO A 487 25.09 0.52 -43.34
C PRO A 487 23.92 0.23 -44.32
N SER A 488 24.18 -0.33 -45.50
CA SER A 488 23.13 -0.78 -46.45
C SER A 488 22.34 -1.98 -45.92
N PHE A 489 22.95 -2.79 -45.07
CA PHE A 489 22.32 -3.92 -44.39
C PHE A 489 21.22 -3.45 -43.44
N ILE A 490 21.46 -2.37 -42.68
CA ILE A 490 20.47 -1.80 -41.74
C ILE A 490 19.20 -1.32 -42.48
N GLY A 491 19.36 -0.71 -43.66
CA GLY A 491 18.23 -0.28 -44.50
C GLY A 491 17.41 -1.46 -45.03
N TRP A 492 18.08 -2.53 -45.45
CA TRP A 492 17.44 -3.79 -45.85
C TRP A 492 16.76 -4.49 -44.65
N LEU A 493 17.37 -4.46 -43.46
CA LEU A 493 16.83 -5.04 -42.23
C LEU A 493 15.53 -4.38 -41.78
N LEU A 494 15.44 -3.05 -41.83
CA LEU A 494 14.20 -2.33 -41.55
C LEU A 494 13.09 -2.69 -42.53
N GLN A 495 13.45 -2.98 -43.78
CA GLN A 495 12.49 -3.38 -44.82
C GLN A 495 12.06 -4.85 -44.65
N MET A 496 12.97 -5.73 -44.25
CA MET A 496 12.69 -7.14 -43.99
C MET A 496 11.92 -7.35 -42.70
N GLY A 497 12.23 -6.62 -41.62
CA GLY A 497 11.46 -6.64 -40.37
C GLY A 497 10.01 -6.23 -40.60
N LYS A 498 9.76 -5.23 -41.45
CA LYS A 498 8.41 -4.85 -41.89
C LYS A 498 7.70 -5.94 -42.70
N GLN A 499 8.43 -6.74 -43.48
CA GLN A 499 7.85 -7.84 -44.29
C GLN A 499 7.57 -9.10 -43.48
N LEU A 500 8.45 -9.46 -42.53
CA LEU A 500 8.25 -10.61 -41.63
C LEU A 500 7.03 -10.38 -40.74
N PHE A 501 6.94 -9.19 -40.11
CA PHE A 501 5.81 -8.82 -39.25
C PHE A 501 4.43 -8.87 -39.94
N ASN A 502 4.35 -8.39 -41.18
CA ASN A 502 3.08 -8.43 -41.94
C ASN A 502 2.64 -9.85 -42.31
N LYS A 503 3.56 -10.83 -42.29
CA LYS A 503 3.26 -12.23 -42.58
C LYS A 503 2.74 -12.96 -41.34
N ASP A 504 3.27 -12.63 -40.17
CA ASP A 504 2.88 -13.24 -38.89
C ASP A 504 1.49 -12.77 -38.45
N ARG A 505 1.10 -11.53 -38.79
CA ARG A 505 -0.27 -11.04 -38.58
C ARG A 505 -1.32 -11.87 -39.36
N THR A 506 -1.00 -12.31 -40.57
CA THR A 506 -1.89 -13.18 -41.37
C THR A 506 -1.92 -14.65 -40.90
N ALA A 507 -0.92 -15.10 -40.14
CA ALA A 507 -0.90 -16.44 -39.56
C ALA A 507 -1.61 -16.49 -38.19
N ALA A 508 -1.49 -15.44 -37.38
CA ALA A 508 -2.19 -15.29 -36.10
C ALA A 508 -3.72 -15.14 -36.26
N ASP A 509 -4.18 -14.51 -37.36
CA ASP A 509 -5.61 -14.48 -37.76
C ASP A 509 -6.18 -15.88 -38.06
N HIS A 510 -5.33 -16.86 -38.37
CA HIS A 510 -5.75 -18.24 -38.67
C HIS A 510 -5.59 -19.21 -37.50
N SER A 511 -4.77 -18.90 -36.48
CA SER A 511 -4.65 -19.70 -35.26
C SER A 511 -5.67 -19.30 -34.19
N THR A 512 -6.11 -18.04 -34.15
CA THR A 512 -7.24 -17.59 -33.31
C THR A 512 -8.59 -18.19 -33.69
N GLN A 513 -8.70 -18.81 -34.88
CA GLN A 513 -9.88 -19.57 -35.32
C GLN A 513 -9.74 -21.09 -35.17
N ARG A 514 -8.59 -21.63 -34.75
CA ARG A 514 -8.33 -23.10 -34.78
C ARG A 514 -8.26 -23.81 -33.44
N ASP A 515 -8.22 -23.09 -32.32
CA ASP A 515 -8.41 -23.68 -31.00
C ASP A 515 -9.78 -23.28 -30.45
N SER A 516 -10.80 -23.89 -31.06
CA SER A 516 -12.20 -23.97 -30.57
C SER A 516 -12.39 -25.13 -29.62
#